data_AF-A0A0G4K8G7-F1
#
_entry.id   AF-A0A0G4K8G7-F1
#
_cell.length_a   1.000
_cell.length_b   1.000
_cell.length_c   1.000
_cell.angle_alpha   90.00
_cell.angle_beta   90.00
_cell.angle_gamma   90.00
#
_symmetry.space_group_name_H-M   'P 1'
#
loop_
_entity.id
_entity.type
_entity.pdbx_description
1 polymer ?
#
loop_
_entity_poly.entity_id
_entity_poly.type
_entity_poly.pdbx_seq_one_letter_code
_entity_poly.pdbx_strand_id
1 'polypeptide(L)'
;MNKIIICLLFICNIIAFSQDDFTVPITPSKDQELDRVAGYSGTLSEFDGSMNSYTKLKAYINILDSKGMAALKKHPSYPKLGDVYMYGAMYLVREYKEDKIIELYKKALELRADPNSNYQLATMYKKKFDDAVKKNDTQKEQEYGKNVYEYLNKYIVLSGNKSAKYKEILEYFSAYK
;
A
#
# COMPACT_ATOMS: atom_id res chain seq x y z
N MET A 1 -64.19 -27.22 45.46
CA MET A 1 -63.81 -26.15 44.51
C MET A 1 -62.66 -25.38 45.11
N ASN A 2 -61.44 -25.53 44.57
CA ASN A 2 -60.61 -24.42 44.12
C ASN A 2 -59.36 -24.99 43.43
N LYS A 3 -59.14 -24.50 42.22
CA LYS A 3 -58.25 -25.00 41.19
C LYS A 3 -57.23 -23.88 40.92
N ILE A 4 -55.93 -24.24 40.95
CA ILE A 4 -54.81 -23.69 40.12
C ILE A 4 -54.45 -22.22 40.51
N ILE A 5 -53.22 -21.67 40.52
CA ILE A 5 -51.99 -21.82 39.73
C ILE A 5 -50.79 -21.42 40.60
N ILE A 6 -49.73 -22.24 40.58
CA ILE A 6 -48.41 -21.90 41.10
C ILE A 6 -47.69 -21.08 40.02
N CYS A 7 -47.49 -19.77 40.25
CA CYS A 7 -46.63 -18.95 39.41
C CYS A 7 -45.18 -19.09 39.86
N LEU A 8 -44.42 -19.90 39.13
CA LEU A 8 -42.97 -20.03 39.24
C LEU A 8 -42.33 -18.80 38.54
N LEU A 9 -41.78 -17.87 39.32
CA LEU A 9 -40.95 -16.78 38.79
C LEU A 9 -39.56 -17.33 38.47
N PHE A 10 -39.36 -17.69 37.21
CA PHE A 10 -38.05 -17.98 36.63
C PHE A 10 -37.28 -16.64 36.48
N ILE A 11 -36.43 -16.32 37.44
CA ILE A 11 -35.46 -15.23 37.29
C ILE A 11 -34.25 -15.83 36.56
N CYS A 12 -34.28 -15.79 35.23
CA CYS A 12 -33.09 -16.02 34.41
C CYS A 12 -32.09 -14.89 34.70
N ASN A 13 -31.06 -15.18 35.49
CA ASN A 13 -29.85 -14.36 35.52
C ASN A 13 -29.15 -14.51 34.17
N ILE A 14 -29.55 -13.71 33.19
CA ILE A 14 -28.71 -13.45 32.01
C ILE A 14 -27.56 -12.60 32.54
N ILE A 15 -26.41 -13.26 32.77
CA ILE A 15 -25.13 -12.57 32.89
C ILE A 15 -24.90 -11.92 31.52
N ALA A 16 -25.25 -10.64 31.42
CA ALA A 16 -24.84 -9.80 30.32
C ALA A 16 -23.32 -9.65 30.43
N PHE A 17 -22.58 -10.48 29.71
CA PHE A 17 -21.21 -10.16 29.34
C PHE A 17 -21.29 -8.88 28.52
N SER A 18 -20.99 -7.72 29.11
CA SER A 18 -20.59 -6.58 28.30
C SER A 18 -19.36 -7.03 27.53
N GLN A 19 -19.43 -6.99 26.21
CA GLN A 19 -18.24 -6.84 25.42
C GLN A 19 -17.69 -5.48 25.86
N ASP A 20 -16.69 -5.49 26.75
CA ASP A 20 -15.84 -4.33 26.89
C ASP A 20 -15.33 -4.04 25.49
N ASP A 21 -15.82 -2.96 24.89
CA ASP A 21 -15.32 -2.46 23.62
C ASP A 21 -13.81 -2.40 23.76
N PHE A 22 -13.11 -3.25 23.00
CA PHE A 22 -11.66 -3.23 22.91
C PHE A 22 -11.27 -1.94 22.20
N THR A 23 -11.34 -0.83 22.94
CA THR A 23 -10.87 0.47 22.52
C THR A 23 -9.37 0.46 22.80
N VAL A 24 -8.60 0.10 21.78
CA VAL A 24 -7.16 0.41 21.80
C VAL A 24 -7.07 1.93 21.93
N PRO A 25 -6.45 2.47 22.99
CA PRO A 25 -6.27 3.91 23.09
C PRO A 25 -5.43 4.36 21.90
N ILE A 26 -6.08 5.08 20.98
CA ILE A 26 -5.40 5.70 19.84
C ILE A 26 -4.60 6.85 20.45
N THR A 27 -3.30 6.63 20.66
CA THR A 27 -2.40 7.72 21.00
C THR A 27 -2.44 8.70 19.81
N PRO A 28 -2.92 9.95 20.01
CA PRO A 28 -2.91 10.94 18.93
C PRO A 28 -1.49 11.08 18.40
N SER A 29 -1.34 11.15 17.08
CA SER A 29 0.01 11.37 16.54
C SER A 29 0.53 12.72 17.04
N LYS A 30 1.85 12.83 17.18
CA LYS A 30 2.49 14.11 17.51
C LYS A 30 2.48 15.09 16.32
N ASP A 31 2.05 14.65 15.15
CA ASP A 31 2.11 15.40 13.89
C ASP A 31 0.74 15.44 13.20
N GLN A 32 -0.03 16.49 13.53
CA GLN A 32 -1.35 16.71 12.96
C GLN A 32 -1.36 16.85 11.43
N GLU A 33 -0.23 17.20 10.79
CA GLU A 33 -0.14 17.20 9.33
C GLU A 33 -0.18 15.78 8.77
N LEU A 34 0.55 14.86 9.40
CA LEU A 34 0.54 13.45 9.02
C LEU A 34 -0.81 12.79 9.32
N ASP A 35 -1.50 13.19 10.38
CA ASP A 35 -2.87 12.73 10.65
C ASP A 35 -3.82 13.14 9.51
N ARG A 36 -3.71 14.38 9.01
CA ARG A 36 -4.50 14.85 7.85
C ARG A 36 -4.17 14.08 6.58
N VAL A 37 -2.89 13.80 6.33
CA VAL A 37 -2.45 13.01 5.17
C VAL A 37 -2.97 11.57 5.26
N ALA A 38 -2.87 10.95 6.43
CA ALA A 38 -3.41 9.61 6.67
C ALA A 38 -4.94 9.57 6.54
N GLY A 39 -5.64 10.61 6.96
CA GLY A 39 -7.08 10.75 6.74
C GLY A 39 -7.44 10.88 5.27
N TYR A 40 -6.67 11.66 4.51
CA TYR A 40 -6.85 11.82 3.07
C TYR A 40 -6.69 10.52 2.28
N SER A 41 -5.86 9.57 2.75
CA SER A 41 -5.66 8.30 2.04
C SER A 41 -6.97 7.54 1.82
N GLY A 42 -7.93 7.66 2.75
CA GLY A 42 -9.24 7.03 2.65
C GLY A 42 -10.15 7.58 1.55
N THR A 43 -9.81 8.73 0.96
CA THR A 43 -10.60 9.34 -0.13
C THR A 43 -10.00 9.06 -1.51
N LEU A 44 -8.83 8.42 -1.57
CA LEU A 44 -8.07 8.27 -2.82
C LEU A 44 -8.65 7.23 -3.77
N SER A 45 -9.45 6.28 -3.29
CA SER A 45 -10.20 5.35 -4.16
C SER A 45 -11.22 6.06 -5.05
N GLU A 46 -11.66 7.26 -4.67
CA GLU A 46 -12.66 8.09 -5.35
C GLU A 46 -12.00 9.29 -6.05
N PHE A 47 -10.72 9.18 -6.41
CA PHE A 47 -9.99 10.26 -7.06
C PHE A 47 -10.65 10.65 -8.39
N ASP A 48 -11.19 11.87 -8.44
CA ASP A 48 -12.02 12.37 -9.55
C ASP A 48 -11.22 12.92 -10.74
N GLY A 49 -9.89 13.02 -10.62
CA GLY A 49 -9.03 13.58 -11.66
C GLY A 49 -9.19 15.09 -11.90
N SER A 50 -9.91 15.81 -11.03
CA SER A 50 -10.02 17.26 -11.13
C SER A 50 -8.67 17.94 -10.82
N MET A 51 -8.48 19.16 -11.33
CA MET A 51 -7.29 19.97 -11.04
C MET A 51 -7.08 20.14 -9.52
N ASN A 52 -8.17 20.29 -8.76
CA ASN A 52 -8.13 20.39 -7.30
C ASN A 52 -7.65 19.09 -6.66
N SER A 53 -8.13 17.94 -7.11
CA SER A 53 -7.68 16.64 -6.61
C SER A 53 -6.22 16.37 -6.92
N TYR A 54 -5.76 16.70 -8.14
CA TYR A 54 -4.33 16.61 -8.48
C TYR A 54 -3.48 17.54 -7.61
N THR A 55 -3.90 18.78 -7.43
CA THR A 55 -3.18 19.77 -6.60
C THR A 55 -3.08 19.29 -5.15
N LYS A 56 -4.19 18.78 -4.59
CA LYS A 56 -4.24 18.25 -3.23
C LYS A 56 -3.36 17.02 -3.04
N LEU A 57 -3.39 16.07 -3.98
CA LEU A 57 -2.51 14.89 -3.96
C LEU A 57 -1.04 15.28 -4.00
N LYS A 58 -0.64 16.17 -4.93
CA LYS A 58 0.74 16.69 -5.02
C LYS A 58 1.16 17.40 -3.73
N ALA A 59 0.28 18.20 -3.13
CA ALA A 59 0.56 18.89 -1.87
C ALA A 59 0.82 17.89 -0.73
N TYR A 60 0.01 16.84 -0.60
CA TYR A 60 0.22 15.84 0.44
C TYR A 60 1.45 14.97 0.21
N ILE A 61 1.80 14.64 -1.03
CA ILE A 61 3.10 14.01 -1.34
C ILE A 61 4.26 14.89 -0.88
N ASN A 62 4.19 16.20 -1.11
CA ASN A 62 5.22 17.15 -0.65
C ASN A 62 5.33 17.19 0.88
N ILE A 63 4.20 17.10 1.61
CA ILE A 63 4.23 16.97 3.08
C ILE A 63 4.95 15.69 3.49
N LEU A 64 4.64 14.55 2.86
CA LEU A 64 5.34 13.30 3.18
C LEU A 64 6.85 13.39 2.91
N ASP A 65 7.21 13.95 1.75
CA ASP A 65 8.60 14.12 1.33
C ASP A 65 9.39 15.05 2.29
N SER A 66 8.75 16.09 2.84
CA SER A 66 9.41 17.03 3.77
C SER A 66 9.67 16.43 5.16
N LYS A 67 8.87 15.47 5.61
CA LYS A 67 9.05 14.80 6.92
C LYS A 67 10.14 13.73 6.88
N GLY A 68 10.30 13.09 5.73
CA GLY A 68 11.28 12.01 5.53
C GLY A 68 10.87 10.67 6.14
N MET A 69 11.33 9.59 5.54
CA MET A 69 10.84 8.22 5.79
C MET A 69 10.92 7.78 7.26
N ALA A 70 11.97 8.19 7.98
CA ALA A 70 12.15 7.84 9.39
C ALA A 70 11.05 8.43 10.30
N ALA A 71 10.55 9.63 9.97
CA ALA A 71 9.41 10.22 10.68
C ALA A 71 8.11 9.53 10.28
N LEU A 72 7.93 9.26 8.98
CA LEU A 72 6.72 8.58 8.48
C LEU A 72 6.51 7.22 9.16
N LYS A 73 7.57 6.42 9.29
CA LYS A 73 7.52 5.08 9.95
C LYS A 73 7.19 5.13 11.45
N LYS A 74 7.32 6.28 12.12
CA LYS A 74 6.94 6.47 13.53
C LYS A 74 5.46 6.82 13.69
N HIS A 75 4.78 7.21 12.60
CA HIS A 75 3.37 7.56 12.65
C HIS A 75 2.52 6.29 12.90
N PRO A 76 1.52 6.31 13.80
CA PRO A 76 0.72 5.13 14.12
C PRO A 76 -0.05 4.57 12.91
N SER A 77 -0.38 5.44 11.95
CA SER A 77 -1.01 5.05 10.68
C SER A 77 -0.05 5.11 9.48
N TYR A 78 1.24 4.81 9.66
CA TYR A 78 2.22 4.86 8.57
C TYR A 78 1.84 4.08 7.30
N PRO A 79 1.12 2.94 7.34
CA PRO A 79 0.70 2.26 6.10
C PRO A 79 -0.21 3.13 5.23
N LYS A 80 -1.09 3.94 5.85
CA LYS A 80 -1.96 4.89 5.14
C LYS A 80 -1.18 5.99 4.44
N LEU A 81 -0.04 6.39 4.99
CA LEU A 81 0.88 7.32 4.32
C LEU A 81 1.49 6.65 3.07
N GLY A 82 1.74 5.34 3.14
CA GLY A 82 2.14 4.53 1.99
C GLY A 82 1.09 4.50 0.87
N ASP A 83 -0.21 4.48 1.20
CA ASP A 83 -1.28 4.56 0.20
C ASP A 83 -1.22 5.87 -0.59
N VAL A 84 -0.94 6.99 0.07
CA VAL A 84 -0.81 8.28 -0.61
C VAL A 84 0.31 8.25 -1.65
N TYR A 85 1.45 7.62 -1.34
CA TYR A 85 2.50 7.41 -2.33
C TYR A 85 2.10 6.47 -3.46
N MET A 86 1.41 5.35 -3.15
CA MET A 86 0.94 4.41 -4.17
C MET A 86 -0.03 5.08 -5.14
N TYR A 87 -1.07 5.73 -4.62
CA TYR A 87 -2.05 6.46 -5.44
C TYR A 87 -1.41 7.66 -6.15
N GLY A 88 -0.43 8.31 -5.52
CA GLY A 88 0.44 9.29 -6.17
C GLY A 88 1.10 8.73 -7.42
N ALA A 89 1.73 7.57 -7.31
CA ALA A 89 2.37 6.88 -8.43
C ALA A 89 1.34 6.48 -9.51
N MET A 90 0.14 6.05 -9.12
CA MET A 90 -0.91 5.63 -10.06
C MET A 90 -1.56 6.79 -10.82
N TYR A 91 -1.87 7.91 -10.15
CA TYR A 91 -2.61 9.00 -10.76
C TYR A 91 -1.71 10.02 -11.46
N LEU A 92 -0.46 10.19 -11.00
CA LEU A 92 0.45 11.21 -11.54
C LEU A 92 1.31 10.71 -12.70
N VAL A 93 1.02 9.54 -13.30
CA VAL A 93 1.84 8.95 -14.39
C VAL A 93 1.99 9.86 -15.62
N ARG A 94 1.01 10.74 -15.85
CA ARG A 94 1.03 11.73 -16.96
C ARG A 94 1.65 13.06 -16.56
N GLU A 95 1.76 13.32 -15.26
CA GLU A 95 2.24 14.58 -14.69
C GLU A 95 3.73 14.51 -14.35
N TYR A 96 4.22 13.32 -13.99
CA TYR A 96 5.58 13.10 -13.55
C TYR A 96 6.37 12.21 -14.49
N LYS A 97 7.69 12.43 -14.51
CA LYS A 97 8.63 11.56 -15.20
C LYS A 97 8.64 10.17 -14.56
N GLU A 98 8.94 9.16 -15.37
CA GLU A 98 8.96 7.75 -14.98
C GLU A 98 9.78 7.50 -13.70
N ASP A 99 10.95 8.13 -13.55
CA ASP A 99 11.79 7.94 -12.37
C ASP A 99 11.14 8.43 -11.07
N LYS A 100 10.33 9.50 -11.13
CA LYS A 100 9.55 9.96 -9.96
C LYS A 100 8.41 9.00 -9.67
N ILE A 101 7.77 8.40 -10.67
CA ILE A 101 6.75 7.36 -10.46
C ILE A 101 7.37 6.13 -9.79
N ILE A 102 8.55 5.70 -10.22
CA ILE A 102 9.31 4.62 -9.58
C ILE A 102 9.64 4.97 -8.13
N GLU A 103 10.12 6.19 -7.85
CA GLU A 103 10.39 6.67 -6.49
C GLU A 103 9.15 6.59 -5.60
N LEU A 104 7.98 7.01 -6.09
CA LEU A 104 6.73 6.96 -5.32
C LEU A 104 6.32 5.52 -5.00
N TYR A 105 6.37 4.59 -5.96
CA TYR A 105 6.10 3.18 -5.67
C TYR A 105 7.09 2.58 -4.67
N LYS A 106 8.38 2.94 -4.76
CA LYS A 106 9.39 2.49 -3.78
C LYS A 106 9.10 3.02 -2.37
N LYS A 107 8.78 4.32 -2.25
CA LYS A 107 8.39 4.93 -0.97
C LYS A 107 7.12 4.29 -0.39
N ALA A 108 6.15 3.94 -1.23
CA ALA A 108 4.99 3.18 -0.79
C ALA A 108 5.39 1.82 -0.21
N LEU A 109 6.28 1.08 -0.89
CA LEU A 109 6.79 -0.21 -0.44
C LEU A 109 7.65 -0.15 0.83
N GLU A 110 8.28 0.99 1.12
CA GLU A 110 8.98 1.20 2.38
C GLU A 110 8.02 1.36 3.57
N LEU A 111 6.78 1.77 3.32
CA LEU A 111 5.76 1.99 4.35
C LEU A 111 4.74 0.86 4.44
N ARG A 112 4.57 0.03 3.41
CA ARG A 112 3.69 -1.14 3.48
C ARG A 112 4.04 -2.20 2.45
N ALA A 113 3.73 -3.45 2.78
CA ALA A 113 3.75 -4.53 1.80
C ALA A 113 2.55 -4.35 0.86
N ASP A 114 2.82 -4.12 -0.43
CA ASP A 114 1.80 -3.93 -1.46
C ASP A 114 2.10 -4.75 -2.71
N PRO A 115 1.27 -5.74 -3.07
CA PRO A 115 1.52 -6.52 -4.28
C PRO A 115 1.45 -5.65 -5.54
N ASN A 116 0.52 -4.69 -5.61
CA ASN A 116 0.29 -3.90 -6.82
C ASN A 116 1.49 -3.01 -7.17
N SER A 117 2.08 -2.33 -6.18
CA SER A 117 3.29 -1.51 -6.35
C SER A 117 4.48 -2.36 -6.80
N ASN A 118 4.64 -3.57 -6.25
CA ASN A 118 5.66 -4.53 -6.73
C ASN A 118 5.43 -4.90 -8.20
N TYR A 119 4.19 -5.21 -8.59
CA TYR A 119 3.87 -5.54 -9.99
C TYR A 119 4.15 -4.38 -10.95
N GLN A 120 3.77 -3.16 -10.58
CA GLN A 120 4.02 -1.96 -11.38
C GLN A 120 5.53 -1.72 -11.55
N LEU A 121 6.30 -1.80 -10.47
CA LEU A 121 7.76 -1.68 -10.54
C LEU A 121 8.39 -2.76 -11.42
N ALA A 122 7.99 -4.03 -11.29
CA ALA A 122 8.47 -5.11 -12.14
C ALA A 122 8.21 -4.82 -13.63
N THR A 123 7.02 -4.32 -13.95
CA THR A 123 6.65 -3.96 -15.33
C THR A 123 7.48 -2.79 -15.87
N MET A 124 7.68 -1.74 -15.07
CA MET A 124 8.49 -0.59 -15.46
C MET A 124 9.96 -0.98 -15.66
N TYR A 125 10.52 -1.77 -14.76
CA TYR A 125 11.89 -2.27 -14.90
C TYR A 125 12.04 -3.24 -16.07
N LYS A 126 11.01 -4.02 -16.41
CA LYS A 126 11.04 -4.89 -17.59
C LYS A 126 11.18 -4.08 -18.88
N LYS A 127 10.46 -2.96 -18.99
CA LYS A 127 10.60 -2.04 -20.12
C LYS A 127 12.02 -1.44 -20.18
N LYS A 128 12.54 -0.97 -19.04
CA LYS A 128 13.91 -0.44 -18.96
C LYS A 128 14.97 -1.50 -19.32
N PHE A 129 14.76 -2.76 -18.90
CA PHE A 129 15.60 -3.90 -19.27
C PHE A 129 15.59 -4.12 -20.78
N ASP A 130 14.41 -4.16 -21.41
CA ASP A 130 14.30 -4.36 -22.86
C ASP A 130 15.00 -3.25 -23.65
N ASP A 131 14.94 -2.01 -23.16
CA ASP A 131 15.65 -0.89 -23.77
C ASP A 131 17.17 -0.96 -23.57
N ALA A 132 17.64 -1.50 -22.44
CA ALA A 132 19.07 -1.72 -22.19
C ALA A 132 19.63 -2.82 -23.10
N VAL A 133 18.90 -3.92 -23.28
CA VAL A 133 19.26 -5.01 -24.22
C VAL A 133 19.39 -4.47 -25.64
N LYS A 134 18.41 -3.69 -26.12
CA LYS A 134 18.46 -3.08 -27.47
C LYS A 134 19.65 -2.15 -27.68
N LYS A 135 20.13 -1.52 -26.62
CA LYS A 135 21.27 -0.60 -26.63
C LYS A 135 22.61 -1.29 -26.37
N ASN A 136 22.61 -2.59 -26.11
CA ASN A 136 23.77 -3.36 -25.65
C ASN A 136 24.42 -2.75 -24.38
N ASP A 137 23.60 -2.18 -23.48
CA ASP A 137 24.07 -1.66 -22.19
C ASP A 137 24.01 -2.77 -21.14
N THR A 138 25.07 -3.59 -21.09
CA THR A 138 25.13 -4.77 -20.21
C THR A 138 25.04 -4.42 -18.73
N GLN A 139 25.52 -3.24 -18.32
CA GLN A 139 25.44 -2.82 -16.91
C GLN A 139 23.98 -2.56 -16.51
N LYS A 140 23.25 -1.82 -17.35
CA LYS A 140 21.83 -1.54 -17.10
C LYS A 140 20.94 -2.74 -17.32
N GLU A 141 21.27 -3.62 -18.26
CA GLU A 141 20.63 -4.91 -18.42
C GLU A 141 20.68 -5.72 -17.11
N GLN A 142 21.87 -5.86 -16.51
CA GLN A 142 22.02 -6.59 -15.26
C GLN A 142 21.24 -5.94 -14.11
N GLU A 143 21.37 -4.61 -13.95
CA GLU A 143 20.67 -3.86 -12.91
C GLU A 143 19.15 -3.98 -13.03
N TYR A 144 18.60 -3.79 -14.22
CA TYR A 144 17.15 -3.83 -14.43
C TYR A 144 16.60 -5.25 -14.39
N GLY A 145 17.35 -6.25 -14.90
CA GLY A 145 16.97 -7.66 -14.81
C GLY A 145 16.81 -8.11 -13.36
N LYS A 146 17.77 -7.73 -12.49
CA LYS A 146 17.68 -7.97 -11.05
C LYS A 146 16.43 -7.34 -10.43
N ASN A 147 16.14 -6.09 -10.77
CA ASN A 147 14.95 -5.39 -10.27
C ASN A 147 13.66 -6.09 -10.71
N VAL A 148 13.57 -6.55 -11.98
CA VAL A 148 12.40 -7.32 -12.45
C VAL A 148 12.20 -8.57 -11.59
N TYR A 149 13.26 -9.34 -11.37
CA TYR A 149 13.21 -10.55 -10.54
C TYR A 149 12.69 -10.23 -9.12
N GLU A 150 13.33 -9.28 -8.45
CA GLU A 150 13.03 -8.96 -7.05
C GLU A 150 11.58 -8.50 -6.87
N TYR A 151 11.10 -7.58 -7.71
CA TYR A 151 9.74 -7.04 -7.60
C TYR A 151 8.69 -8.05 -8.05
N LEU A 152 8.93 -8.82 -9.12
CA LEU A 152 7.99 -9.83 -9.57
C LEU A 152 7.85 -10.95 -8.53
N ASN A 153 8.96 -11.39 -7.94
CA ASN A 153 8.93 -12.39 -6.87
C ASN A 153 8.11 -11.91 -5.67
N LYS A 154 8.36 -10.67 -5.20
CA LYS A 154 7.58 -10.06 -4.11
C LYS A 154 6.09 -9.97 -4.46
N TYR A 155 5.74 -9.59 -5.68
CA TYR A 155 4.34 -9.59 -6.14
C TYR A 155 3.71 -10.98 -6.03
N ILE A 156 4.36 -12.02 -6.57
CA ILE A 156 3.85 -13.41 -6.55
C ILE A 156 3.65 -13.88 -5.10
N VAL A 157 4.63 -13.67 -4.23
CA VAL A 157 4.59 -14.07 -2.83
C VAL A 157 3.47 -13.36 -2.08
N LEU A 158 3.33 -12.04 -2.24
CA LEU A 158 2.34 -11.24 -1.50
C LEU A 158 0.91 -11.43 -2.03
N SER A 159 0.73 -11.61 -3.33
CA SER A 159 -0.59 -11.78 -3.94
C SER A 159 -1.10 -13.23 -3.94
N GLY A 160 -0.21 -14.20 -3.70
CA GLY A 160 -0.53 -15.62 -3.86
C GLY A 160 -0.80 -16.02 -5.32
N ASN A 161 -0.38 -15.21 -6.30
CA ASN A 161 -0.66 -15.45 -7.70
C ASN A 161 0.06 -16.71 -8.20
N LYS A 162 -0.69 -17.65 -8.80
CA LYS A 162 -0.17 -18.95 -9.29
C LYS A 162 -0.07 -19.02 -10.82
N SER A 163 -0.05 -17.88 -11.51
CA SER A 163 0.04 -17.81 -12.97
C SER A 163 1.33 -18.47 -13.48
N ALA A 164 1.18 -19.46 -14.36
CA ALA A 164 2.30 -20.11 -15.03
C ALA A 164 3.17 -19.10 -15.80
N LYS A 165 2.53 -18.09 -16.42
CA LYS A 165 3.23 -17.01 -17.13
C LYS A 165 4.19 -16.23 -16.22
N TYR A 166 3.77 -15.91 -15.00
CA TYR A 166 4.64 -15.16 -14.09
C TYR A 166 5.78 -16.02 -13.54
N LYS A 167 5.53 -17.32 -13.36
CA LYS A 167 6.58 -18.27 -13.00
C LYS A 167 7.66 -18.36 -14.10
N GLU A 168 7.26 -18.49 -15.36
CA GLU A 168 8.18 -18.53 -16.50
C GLU A 168 9.01 -17.24 -16.61
N ILE A 169 8.37 -16.07 -16.48
CA ILE A 169 9.08 -14.79 -16.49
C ILE A 169 10.09 -14.72 -15.32
N LEU A 170 9.68 -15.17 -14.13
CA LEU A 170 10.57 -15.15 -12.97
C LEU A 170 11.76 -16.11 -13.14
N GLU A 171 11.55 -17.27 -13.75
CA GLU A 171 12.61 -18.22 -14.08
C GLU A 171 13.61 -17.62 -15.05
N TYR A 172 13.15 -16.94 -16.12
CA TYR A 172 14.03 -16.20 -17.03
C TYR A 172 14.88 -15.16 -16.29
N PHE A 173 14.25 -14.34 -15.44
CA PHE A 173 14.96 -13.28 -14.71
C PHE A 173 15.81 -13.79 -13.53
N SER A 174 15.71 -15.07 -13.17
CA SER A 174 16.51 -15.65 -12.08
C SER A 174 18.02 -15.68 -12.37
N ALA A 175 18.41 -15.62 -13.64
CA ALA A 175 19.79 -15.50 -14.07
C ALA A 175 20.45 -14.16 -13.65
N TYR A 176 19.65 -13.16 -13.28
CA TYR A 176 20.11 -11.81 -12.91
C TYR A 176 20.16 -11.58 -11.39
N LYS A 177 19.90 -12.61 -10.55
CA LYS A 177 19.86 -12.47 -9.09
C LYS A 177 21.20 -12.03 -8.47
#